data_AF-A0A9X4AVV7-F1
#
_entry.id   AF-A0A9X4AVV7-F1
#
_cell.length_a   1.000
_cell.length_b   1.000
_cell.length_c   1.000
_cell.angle_alpha   90.00
_cell.angle_beta   90.00
_cell.angle_gamma   90.00
#
_symmetry.space_group_name_H-M   'P 1'
#
loop_
_entity.id
_entity.type
_entity.pdbx_description
1 polymer ?
#
loop_
_entity_poly.entity_id
_entity_poly.type
_entity_poly.pdbx_seq_one_letter_code
_entity_poly.pdbx_strand_id
1 'polypeptide(L)'
;MTHERMAKGLILLFFAAATLFAACGGEDPETAEDKYCNQRCDCNKCTEDELASCRDDKINQKDEAGDADCKDEYSTYLTCLTNDAACSDGDYDESVCFAEESDLDSCLNPAPTCNLANNGVCNEPAPKGDGLCAAGSDTKDCAIPTCPSAGDGYCDEPEGSGLCAEGSDPIDCGVPTCPSAGDGYCDEPEGTGLCAEGSDPIDCSAQTCQACYNYVLDPSAGSLCETSTSTYITFLDCACVSCADACATGVDVCDAYPISSTCLSCAQELCSSTLNTCISD
;
A
#
# COMPACT_ATOMS: atom_id res chain seq x y z
N MET A 1 19.71 -8.91 -82.16
CA MET A 1 20.10 -8.31 -83.45
C MET A 1 19.48 -6.92 -83.52
N THR A 2 20.36 -5.90 -83.52
CA THR A 2 20.29 -4.63 -84.27
C THR A 2 19.03 -3.79 -84.10
N HIS A 3 19.07 -2.76 -83.24
CA HIS A 3 19.38 -1.36 -83.58
C HIS A 3 18.43 -0.73 -84.61
N GLU A 4 17.70 0.30 -84.19
CA GLU A 4 17.78 1.61 -84.85
C GLU A 4 17.32 2.76 -83.95
N ARG A 5 18.23 3.72 -83.78
CA ARG A 5 18.00 5.06 -83.23
C ARG A 5 17.49 5.94 -84.36
N MET A 6 16.52 6.82 -84.10
CA MET A 6 16.35 8.06 -84.86
C MET A 6 16.05 9.19 -83.87
N ALA A 7 17.11 9.89 -83.50
CA ALA A 7 17.05 11.23 -82.95
C ALA A 7 16.78 12.24 -84.09
N LYS A 8 15.90 13.21 -83.83
CA LYS A 8 15.73 14.53 -84.48
C LYS A 8 14.39 15.05 -83.94
N GLY A 9 14.28 16.13 -83.18
CA GLY A 9 15.13 17.28 -82.97
C GLY A 9 14.20 18.49 -82.85
N LEU A 10 14.63 19.54 -82.14
CA LEU A 10 14.06 20.89 -82.20
C LEU A 10 12.63 20.99 -81.60
N ILE A 11 12.33 21.80 -80.59
CA ILE A 11 12.51 23.26 -80.57
C ILE A 11 12.57 23.68 -79.10
N LEU A 12 13.65 24.39 -78.79
CA LEU A 12 13.81 25.21 -77.60
C LEU A 12 12.80 26.35 -77.66
N LEU A 13 11.81 26.35 -76.76
CA LEU A 13 10.85 27.43 -76.61
C LEU A 13 11.00 27.97 -75.18
N PHE A 14 11.98 28.87 -75.02
CA PHE A 14 12.08 29.74 -73.85
C PHE A 14 10.92 30.75 -73.90
N PHE A 15 9.75 30.34 -73.42
CA PHE A 15 8.83 31.32 -72.87
C PHE A 15 9.36 31.71 -71.49
N ALA A 16 9.87 32.93 -71.39
CA ALA A 16 9.98 33.66 -70.14
C ALA A 16 8.56 33.89 -69.60
N ALA A 17 7.95 32.85 -69.03
CA ALA A 17 6.87 33.01 -68.09
C ALA A 17 7.53 33.41 -66.78
N ALA A 18 7.62 34.72 -66.54
CA ALA A 18 7.74 35.25 -65.19
C ALA A 18 6.43 34.88 -64.46
N THR A 19 6.35 33.62 -64.01
CA THR A 19 5.36 33.17 -63.06
C THR A 19 5.58 33.99 -61.80
N LEU A 20 4.68 34.94 -61.59
CA LEU A 20 4.29 35.39 -60.26
C LEU A 20 3.89 34.13 -59.49
N PHE A 21 4.86 33.45 -58.86
CA PHE A 21 4.61 32.68 -57.66
C PHE A 21 4.28 33.73 -56.60
N ALA A 22 3.03 34.22 -56.65
CA ALA A 22 2.40 34.77 -55.47
C ALA A 22 2.58 33.69 -54.40
N ALA A 23 3.42 33.99 -53.43
CA ALA A 23 3.69 33.13 -52.29
C ALA A 23 2.35 32.85 -51.60
N CYS A 24 1.75 31.70 -51.91
CA CYS A 24 0.69 31.10 -51.11
C CYS A 24 1.30 30.46 -49.84
N GLY A 25 2.25 31.15 -49.21
CA GLY A 25 2.72 30.85 -47.86
C GLY A 25 1.79 31.52 -46.87
N GLY A 26 0.51 31.20 -46.93
CA GLY A 26 -0.34 31.40 -45.77
C GLY A 26 0.22 30.47 -44.71
N GLU A 27 0.55 31.01 -43.54
CA GLU A 27 0.88 30.19 -42.38
C GLU A 27 -0.24 29.17 -42.22
N ASP A 28 0.09 27.88 -42.34
CA ASP A 28 -0.88 26.82 -42.09
C ASP A 28 -1.47 27.05 -40.68
N PRO A 29 -2.78 26.85 -40.51
CA PRO A 29 -3.40 27.07 -39.21
C PRO A 29 -2.67 26.23 -38.16
N GLU A 30 -2.23 26.89 -37.10
CA GLU A 30 -1.57 26.26 -35.97
C GLU A 30 -2.44 25.13 -35.43
N THR A 31 -1.87 23.93 -35.36
CA THR A 31 -2.58 22.76 -34.82
C THR A 31 -2.68 22.84 -33.29
N ALA A 32 -3.55 22.03 -32.69
CA ALA A 32 -3.65 21.99 -31.22
C ALA A 32 -2.34 21.45 -30.60
N GLU A 33 -1.68 20.52 -31.30
CA GLU A 33 -0.39 19.96 -30.94
C GLU A 33 0.72 21.03 -30.99
N ASP A 34 0.75 21.84 -32.06
CA ASP A 34 1.68 22.96 -32.17
C ASP A 34 1.46 23.97 -31.04
N LYS A 35 0.19 24.32 -30.75
CA LYS A 35 -0.17 25.26 -29.69
C LYS A 35 0.34 24.78 -28.33
N TYR A 36 0.11 23.52 -27.96
CA TYR A 36 0.60 22.95 -26.70
C TYR A 36 2.14 22.97 -26.64
N CYS A 37 2.81 22.48 -27.68
CA CYS A 37 4.27 22.40 -27.68
C CYS A 37 4.92 23.78 -27.64
N ASN A 38 4.36 24.77 -28.35
CA ASN A 38 4.81 26.16 -28.30
C ASN A 38 4.64 26.74 -26.88
N GLN A 39 3.47 26.57 -26.25
CA GLN A 39 3.21 27.03 -24.89
C GLN A 39 4.17 26.42 -23.87
N ARG A 40 4.35 25.09 -23.91
CA ARG A 40 5.27 24.36 -23.03
C ARG A 40 6.71 24.81 -23.23
N CYS A 41 7.13 25.03 -24.47
CA CYS A 41 8.50 25.42 -24.76
C CYS A 41 8.82 26.88 -24.50
N ASP A 42 7.85 27.79 -24.69
CA ASP A 42 7.97 29.17 -24.24
C ASP A 42 8.14 29.24 -22.71
N CYS A 43 7.49 28.33 -21.99
CA CYS A 43 7.61 28.18 -20.55
C CYS A 43 8.99 27.70 -20.12
N ASN A 44 9.39 26.54 -20.63
CA ASN A 44 10.57 25.80 -20.18
C ASN A 44 11.86 26.29 -20.87
N LYS A 45 11.74 27.24 -21.81
CA LYS A 45 12.84 27.74 -22.66
C LYS A 45 13.51 26.64 -23.46
N CYS A 46 12.70 25.83 -24.15
CA CYS A 46 13.21 24.77 -25.02
C CYS A 46 14.11 25.32 -26.13
N THR A 47 14.98 24.44 -26.62
CA THR A 47 15.66 24.55 -27.91
C THR A 47 14.71 24.20 -29.07
N GLU A 48 15.09 24.54 -30.31
CA GLU A 48 14.32 24.17 -31.51
C GLU A 48 14.19 22.65 -31.67
N ASP A 49 15.22 21.89 -31.29
CA ASP A 49 15.21 20.42 -31.35
C ASP A 49 14.22 19.81 -30.34
N GLU A 50 14.13 20.35 -29.13
CA GLU A 50 13.15 19.93 -28.11
C GLU A 50 11.72 20.26 -28.53
N LEU A 51 11.51 21.42 -29.16
CA LEU A 51 10.21 21.79 -29.72
C LEU A 51 9.78 20.84 -30.84
N ALA A 52 10.71 20.48 -31.75
CA ALA A 52 10.45 19.50 -32.80
C ALA A 52 10.11 18.12 -32.22
N SER A 53 10.87 17.65 -31.23
CA SER A 53 10.60 16.38 -30.54
C SER A 53 9.23 16.38 -29.89
N CYS A 54 8.82 17.47 -29.22
CA CYS A 54 7.49 17.59 -28.62
C CYS A 54 6.38 17.40 -29.66
N ARG A 55 6.52 18.03 -30.84
CA ARG A 55 5.52 17.93 -31.91
C ARG A 55 5.45 16.51 -32.45
N ASP A 56 6.59 15.89 -32.69
CA ASP A 56 6.65 14.50 -33.14
C ASP A 56 6.00 13.55 -32.12
N ASP A 57 6.27 13.73 -30.82
CA ASP A 57 5.68 12.93 -29.75
C ASP A 57 4.15 13.08 -29.70
N LYS A 58 3.62 14.29 -29.85
CA LYS A 58 2.16 14.52 -29.85
C LYS A 58 1.49 14.03 -31.12
N ILE A 59 2.15 14.10 -32.28
CA ILE A 59 1.65 13.48 -33.51
C ILE A 59 1.59 11.96 -33.36
N ASN A 60 2.65 11.35 -32.82
CA ASN A 60 2.67 9.90 -32.56
C ASN A 60 1.56 9.49 -31.58
N GLN A 61 1.39 10.20 -30.47
CA GLN A 61 0.33 9.93 -29.49
C GLN A 61 -1.08 10.08 -30.10
N LYS A 62 -1.28 11.07 -30.98
CA LYS A 62 -2.53 11.25 -31.74
C LYS A 62 -2.80 10.06 -32.66
N ASP A 63 -1.78 9.58 -33.36
CA ASP A 63 -1.90 8.45 -34.28
C ASP A 63 -2.18 7.15 -33.50
N GLU A 64 -1.49 6.92 -32.39
CA GLU A 64 -1.74 5.79 -31.47
C GLU A 64 -3.17 5.82 -30.91
N ALA A 65 -3.63 6.98 -30.43
CA ALA A 65 -5.03 7.16 -30.02
C ALA A 65 -5.99 6.96 -31.19
N GLY A 66 -5.59 7.33 -32.40
CA GLY A 66 -6.36 7.11 -33.61
C GLY A 66 -6.55 5.64 -33.95
N ASP A 67 -5.52 4.83 -33.77
CA ASP A 67 -5.51 3.39 -34.00
C ASP A 67 -6.26 2.61 -32.90
N ALA A 68 -6.26 3.11 -31.66
CA ALA A 68 -6.96 2.54 -30.52
C ALA A 68 -8.45 2.97 -30.40
N ASP A 69 -8.95 3.80 -31.31
CA ASP A 69 -10.29 4.42 -31.24
C ASP A 69 -10.49 5.34 -30.02
N CYS A 70 -9.40 5.96 -29.54
CA CYS A 70 -9.32 6.85 -28.37
C CYS A 70 -9.19 8.35 -28.75
N LYS A 71 -9.72 8.74 -29.92
CA LYS A 71 -9.54 10.10 -30.47
C LYS A 71 -10.21 11.16 -29.61
N ASP A 72 -11.33 10.82 -28.98
CA ASP A 72 -12.11 11.75 -28.15
C ASP A 72 -11.39 12.03 -26.82
N GLU A 73 -10.82 11.00 -26.20
CA GLU A 73 -9.99 11.09 -25.00
C GLU A 73 -8.73 11.91 -25.28
N TYR A 74 -8.04 11.65 -26.40
CA TYR A 74 -6.86 12.42 -26.79
C TYR A 74 -7.19 13.89 -27.04
N SER A 75 -8.29 14.17 -27.76
CA SER A 75 -8.74 15.53 -28.01
C SER A 75 -9.10 16.26 -26.72
N THR A 76 -9.70 15.57 -25.75
CA THR A 76 -10.07 16.13 -24.44
C THR A 76 -8.82 16.48 -23.64
N TYR A 77 -7.86 15.56 -23.55
CA TYR A 77 -6.56 15.77 -22.92
C TYR A 77 -5.79 16.95 -23.54
N LEU A 78 -5.68 16.99 -24.87
CA LEU A 78 -4.98 18.09 -25.55
C LEU A 78 -5.70 19.44 -25.40
N THR A 79 -7.04 19.42 -25.29
CA THR A 79 -7.82 20.63 -25.00
C THR A 79 -7.52 21.15 -23.60
N CYS A 80 -7.46 20.29 -22.58
CA CYS A 80 -7.05 20.69 -21.23
C CYS A 80 -5.63 21.26 -21.25
N LEU A 81 -4.68 20.56 -21.88
CA LEU A 81 -3.29 21.01 -21.97
C LEU A 81 -3.11 22.37 -22.64
N THR A 82 -4.00 22.76 -23.56
CA THR A 82 -3.88 24.04 -24.29
C THR A 82 -4.67 25.19 -23.69
N ASN A 83 -5.62 24.91 -22.79
CA ASN A 83 -6.53 25.90 -22.22
C ASN A 83 -6.34 26.10 -20.71
N ASP A 84 -6.04 25.02 -19.98
CA ASP A 84 -6.07 25.01 -18.51
C ASP A 84 -4.66 24.87 -17.92
N ALA A 85 -3.76 24.13 -18.58
CA ALA A 85 -2.35 24.08 -18.19
C ALA A 85 -1.66 25.44 -18.39
N ALA A 86 -0.75 25.77 -17.48
CA ALA A 86 -0.09 27.07 -17.45
C ALA A 86 1.33 26.97 -16.89
N CYS A 87 2.12 28.00 -17.18
CA CYS A 87 3.42 28.18 -16.56
C CYS A 87 3.32 28.48 -15.07
N SER A 88 3.95 27.67 -14.24
CA SER A 88 4.13 27.90 -12.81
C SER A 88 5.61 27.75 -12.45
N ASP A 89 6.19 28.76 -11.82
CA ASP A 89 7.59 28.78 -11.37
C ASP A 89 8.66 28.46 -12.43
N GLY A 90 8.34 28.70 -13.71
CA GLY A 90 9.24 28.46 -14.84
C GLY A 90 9.12 27.07 -15.46
N ASP A 91 8.17 26.27 -14.96
CA ASP A 91 7.82 24.96 -15.49
C ASP A 91 6.37 24.94 -15.99
N TYR A 92 6.12 24.23 -17.08
CA TYR A 92 4.77 24.00 -17.60
C TYR A 92 4.03 22.99 -16.71
N ASP A 93 2.96 23.43 -16.04
CA ASP A 93 2.21 22.60 -15.11
C ASP A 93 1.09 21.83 -15.82
N GLU A 94 1.35 20.55 -16.12
CA GLU A 94 0.40 19.62 -16.72
C GLU A 94 -0.48 18.92 -15.67
N SER A 95 -0.21 19.09 -14.38
CA SER A 95 -0.90 18.35 -13.31
C SER A 95 -2.39 18.69 -13.21
N VAL A 96 -2.80 19.85 -13.72
CA VAL A 96 -4.21 20.25 -13.83
C VAL A 96 -5.02 19.36 -14.78
N CYS A 97 -4.35 18.63 -15.68
CA CYS A 97 -4.95 17.74 -16.69
C CYS A 97 -4.77 16.25 -16.38
N PHE A 98 -4.47 15.90 -15.13
CA PHE A 98 -4.25 14.51 -14.71
C PHE A 98 -5.47 13.62 -14.94
N ALA A 99 -6.68 14.17 -14.81
CA ALA A 99 -7.91 13.39 -15.03
C ALA A 99 -8.04 12.97 -16.50
N GLU A 100 -7.84 13.91 -17.43
CA GLU A 100 -7.90 13.65 -18.87
C GLU A 100 -6.74 12.77 -19.35
N GLU A 101 -5.56 12.90 -18.75
CA GLU A 101 -4.43 11.99 -18.98
C GLU A 101 -4.78 10.56 -18.55
N SER A 102 -5.37 10.40 -17.36
CA SER A 102 -5.81 9.10 -16.85
C SER A 102 -6.88 8.46 -17.75
N ASP A 103 -7.80 9.25 -18.29
CA ASP A 103 -8.83 8.77 -19.21
C ASP A 103 -8.21 8.30 -20.54
N LEU A 104 -7.28 9.08 -21.10
CA LEU A 104 -6.53 8.72 -22.31
C LEU A 104 -5.70 7.44 -22.10
N ASP A 105 -4.97 7.34 -20.99
CA ASP A 105 -4.18 6.14 -20.66
C ASP A 105 -5.07 4.91 -20.51
N SER A 106 -6.20 5.05 -19.82
CA SER A 106 -7.18 3.95 -19.67
C SER A 106 -7.74 3.47 -21.01
N CYS A 107 -7.83 4.36 -22.00
CA CYS A 107 -8.27 4.02 -23.34
C CYS A 107 -7.16 3.38 -24.17
N LEU A 108 -5.94 3.94 -24.15
CA LEU A 108 -4.78 3.42 -24.90
C LEU A 108 -4.30 2.07 -24.36
N ASN A 109 -4.35 1.92 -23.04
CA ASN A 109 -3.87 0.77 -22.29
C ASN A 109 -5.02 0.16 -21.48
N PRO A 110 -6.08 -0.35 -22.15
CA PRO A 110 -7.21 -0.90 -21.44
C PRO A 110 -6.73 -2.09 -20.61
N ALA A 111 -7.18 -2.15 -19.36
CA ALA A 111 -6.88 -3.28 -18.50
C ALA A 111 -7.23 -4.57 -19.27
N PRO A 112 -6.30 -5.55 -19.34
CA PRO A 112 -6.59 -6.79 -20.03
C PRO A 112 -7.86 -7.39 -19.42
N THR A 113 -8.76 -7.90 -20.25
CA THR A 113 -10.01 -8.47 -19.74
C THR A 113 -9.79 -9.92 -19.37
N CYS A 114 -10.25 -10.33 -18.18
CA CYS A 114 -10.38 -11.74 -17.86
C CYS A 114 -11.83 -12.13 -17.63
N ASN A 115 -12.29 -13.16 -18.34
CA ASN A 115 -13.63 -13.72 -18.14
C ASN A 115 -13.81 -14.36 -16.75
N LEU A 116 -12.70 -14.61 -16.06
CA LEU A 116 -12.67 -15.16 -14.71
C LEU A 116 -12.61 -14.08 -13.63
N ALA A 117 -12.49 -12.80 -14.00
CA ALA A 117 -12.46 -11.73 -13.01
C ALA A 117 -13.75 -11.71 -12.17
N ASN A 118 -13.61 -11.59 -10.85
CA ASN A 118 -14.67 -11.63 -9.84
C ASN A 118 -15.25 -13.03 -9.57
N ASN A 119 -14.51 -14.11 -9.82
CA ASN A 119 -14.91 -15.45 -9.44
C ASN A 119 -14.45 -15.82 -8.01
N GLY A 120 -13.67 -14.96 -7.36
CA GLY A 120 -13.12 -15.17 -6.01
C GLY A 120 -11.84 -16.01 -5.97
N VAL A 121 -11.21 -16.26 -7.11
CA VAL A 121 -9.95 -17.01 -7.26
C VAL A 121 -8.98 -16.18 -8.08
N CYS A 122 -7.78 -15.93 -7.56
CA CYS A 122 -6.74 -15.27 -8.34
C CYS A 122 -6.29 -16.15 -9.51
N ASN A 123 -6.59 -15.71 -10.73
CA ASN A 123 -6.26 -16.37 -11.98
C ASN A 123 -5.07 -15.71 -12.71
N GLU A 124 -4.41 -14.71 -12.11
CA GLU A 124 -3.19 -14.11 -12.67
C GLU A 124 -2.02 -15.12 -12.78
N PRO A 125 -0.96 -14.82 -13.55
CA PRO A 125 0.22 -15.66 -13.61
C PRO A 125 0.90 -15.85 -12.24
N ALA A 126 1.64 -16.95 -12.11
CA ALA A 126 2.46 -17.22 -10.93
C ALA A 126 3.37 -16.02 -10.58
N PRO A 127 3.59 -15.71 -9.29
CA PRO A 127 3.26 -16.53 -8.12
C PRO A 127 1.85 -16.32 -7.55
N LYS A 128 1.06 -15.40 -8.07
CA LYS A 128 -0.20 -14.98 -7.43
C LYS A 128 -1.39 -15.89 -7.73
N GLY A 129 -1.39 -16.56 -8.89
CA GLY A 129 -2.54 -17.36 -9.35
C GLY A 129 -2.16 -18.51 -10.29
N ASP A 130 -3.16 -19.05 -10.97
CA ASP A 130 -3.04 -20.23 -11.84
C ASP A 130 -2.68 -19.91 -13.31
N GLY A 131 -2.54 -18.63 -13.66
CA GLY A 131 -2.15 -18.17 -14.99
C GLY A 131 -3.21 -18.31 -16.08
N LEU A 132 -4.49 -18.45 -15.72
CA LEU A 132 -5.60 -18.44 -16.67
C LEU A 132 -5.97 -17.03 -17.18
N CYS A 133 -5.54 -15.99 -16.47
CA CYS A 133 -5.67 -14.58 -16.79
C CYS A 133 -4.30 -13.95 -17.10
N ALA A 134 -4.30 -12.87 -17.87
CA ALA A 134 -3.12 -12.02 -18.03
C ALA A 134 -2.81 -11.28 -16.71
N ALA A 135 -1.55 -10.89 -16.50
CA ALA A 135 -1.22 -10.05 -15.35
C ALA A 135 -2.03 -8.75 -15.40
N GLY A 136 -2.61 -8.34 -14.28
CA GLY A 136 -3.46 -7.15 -14.19
C GLY A 136 -4.92 -7.36 -14.59
N SER A 137 -5.30 -8.49 -15.18
CA SER A 137 -6.69 -8.71 -15.64
C SER A 137 -7.63 -9.34 -14.62
N ASP A 138 -7.09 -9.77 -13.48
CA ASP A 138 -7.85 -10.35 -12.38
C ASP A 138 -7.45 -9.77 -11.01
N THR A 139 -7.16 -8.47 -11.03
CA THR A 139 -6.66 -7.74 -9.85
C THR A 139 -7.63 -7.74 -8.68
N LYS A 140 -8.94 -7.92 -8.93
CA LYS A 140 -9.95 -7.91 -7.87
C LYS A 140 -9.95 -9.20 -7.04
N ASP A 141 -9.74 -10.36 -7.68
CA ASP A 141 -9.62 -11.61 -6.95
C ASP A 141 -8.18 -11.79 -6.41
N CYS A 142 -7.18 -11.30 -7.14
CA CYS A 142 -5.77 -11.30 -6.71
C CYS A 142 -5.40 -10.24 -5.66
N ALA A 143 -6.33 -9.36 -5.29
CA ALA A 143 -6.15 -8.43 -4.17
C ALA A 143 -6.36 -9.12 -2.81
N ILE A 144 -6.89 -10.35 -2.78
CA ILE A 144 -7.18 -11.13 -1.58
C ILE A 144 -6.36 -12.43 -1.65
N PRO A 145 -5.64 -12.84 -0.59
CA PRO A 145 -4.91 -14.11 -0.62
C PRO A 145 -5.88 -15.29 -0.72
N THR A 146 -5.55 -16.24 -1.59
CA THR A 146 -6.46 -17.29 -2.07
C THR A 146 -6.41 -18.58 -1.25
N CYS A 147 -6.68 -18.48 0.05
CA CYS A 147 -7.14 -19.59 0.87
C CYS A 147 -8.59 -19.28 1.25
N PRO A 148 -9.57 -20.20 1.08
CA PRO A 148 -10.95 -19.93 1.49
C PRO A 148 -11.11 -19.55 2.97
N SER A 149 -10.13 -19.94 3.78
CA SER A 149 -10.00 -19.64 5.20
C SER A 149 -8.98 -18.53 5.49
N ALA A 150 -8.43 -17.85 4.48
CA ALA A 150 -7.57 -16.69 4.72
C ALA A 150 -8.30 -15.63 5.55
N GLY A 151 -7.67 -15.21 6.65
CA GLY A 151 -8.19 -14.26 7.63
C GLY A 151 -9.15 -14.87 8.66
N ASP A 152 -9.16 -16.20 8.83
CA ASP A 152 -9.92 -16.87 9.88
C ASP A 152 -9.15 -16.99 11.20
N GLY A 153 -7.89 -16.57 11.19
CA GLY A 153 -6.99 -16.56 12.34
C GLY A 153 -6.17 -17.85 12.50
N TYR A 154 -6.30 -18.81 11.58
CA TYR A 154 -5.50 -20.04 11.58
C TYR A 154 -4.60 -20.07 10.34
N CYS A 155 -3.32 -20.35 10.55
CA CYS A 155 -2.45 -20.64 9.43
C CYS A 155 -2.85 -21.98 8.79
N ASP A 156 -3.36 -21.92 7.56
CA ASP A 156 -3.82 -23.10 6.84
C ASP A 156 -2.82 -23.66 5.82
N GLU A 157 -1.65 -23.05 5.69
CA GLU A 157 -0.53 -23.52 4.87
C GLU A 157 0.08 -24.84 5.38
N PRO A 158 1.00 -25.48 4.63
CA PRO A 158 1.63 -26.74 5.03
C PRO A 158 2.32 -26.71 6.42
N GLU A 159 2.74 -25.55 6.90
CA GLU A 159 3.33 -25.30 8.22
C GLU A 159 2.28 -25.26 9.34
N GLY A 160 1.01 -25.06 8.99
CA GLY A 160 -0.13 -25.05 9.90
C GLY A 160 -1.07 -26.23 9.68
N SER A 161 -2.33 -25.97 9.30
CA SER A 161 -3.33 -27.03 9.13
C SER A 161 -3.14 -27.87 7.85
N GLY A 162 -2.42 -27.34 6.86
CA GLY A 162 -2.20 -27.97 5.55
C GLY A 162 -3.45 -28.03 4.66
N LEU A 163 -4.45 -27.19 4.92
CA LEU A 163 -5.66 -27.06 4.10
C LEU A 163 -5.44 -26.20 2.85
N CYS A 164 -4.39 -25.38 2.85
CA CYS A 164 -4.05 -24.42 1.82
C CYS A 164 -2.61 -24.61 1.31
N ALA A 165 -2.34 -24.07 0.13
CA ALA A 165 -1.03 -24.17 -0.51
C ALA A 165 -0.07 -23.14 0.08
N GLU A 166 1.23 -23.44 0.08
CA GLU A 166 2.27 -22.49 0.49
C GLU A 166 2.08 -21.09 -0.12
N GLY A 167 2.10 -20.05 0.71
CA GLY A 167 1.93 -18.64 0.32
C GLY A 167 0.49 -18.21 -0.03
N SER A 168 -0.53 -19.06 0.16
CA SER A 168 -1.93 -18.74 -0.11
C SER A 168 -2.73 -18.24 1.10
N ASP A 169 -2.16 -18.34 2.31
CA ASP A 169 -2.70 -17.80 3.55
C ASP A 169 -1.67 -16.93 4.32
N PRO A 170 -1.06 -15.93 3.67
CA PRO A 170 -0.05 -15.08 4.30
C PRO A 170 -0.61 -14.14 5.38
N ILE A 171 -1.94 -13.99 5.46
CA ILE A 171 -2.58 -13.17 6.50
C ILE A 171 -2.43 -13.87 7.85
N ASP A 172 -2.65 -15.18 7.90
CA ASP A 172 -2.59 -15.95 9.14
C ASP A 172 -1.22 -16.64 9.32
N CYS A 173 -0.51 -17.00 8.25
CA CYS A 173 0.80 -17.66 8.28
C CYS A 173 2.02 -16.71 8.27
N GLY A 174 1.80 -15.40 8.07
CA GLY A 174 2.87 -14.39 8.02
C GLY A 174 3.57 -14.13 9.37
N VAL A 175 3.12 -14.78 10.44
CA VAL A 175 3.67 -14.71 11.79
C VAL A 175 4.16 -16.13 12.14
N PRO A 176 5.37 -16.33 12.71
CA PRO A 176 5.84 -17.68 13.03
C PRO A 176 4.77 -18.40 13.87
N THR A 177 4.45 -19.66 13.60
CA THR A 177 3.25 -20.28 14.19
C THR A 177 3.58 -21.04 15.47
N CYS A 178 2.99 -20.61 16.57
CA CYS A 178 2.83 -21.40 17.77
C CYS A 178 1.62 -22.33 17.59
N PRO A 179 1.74 -23.67 17.73
CA PRO A 179 0.61 -24.59 17.59
C PRO A 179 -0.53 -24.36 18.56
N SER A 180 -0.26 -23.64 19.65
CA SER A 180 -1.21 -23.28 20.70
C SER A 180 -1.62 -21.80 20.65
N ALA A 181 -1.29 -21.06 19.59
CA ALA A 181 -1.78 -19.70 19.41
C ALA A 181 -3.32 -19.65 19.40
N GLY A 182 -3.88 -18.74 20.19
CA GLY A 182 -5.32 -18.55 20.38
C GLY A 182 -5.98 -19.50 21.38
N ASP A 183 -5.20 -20.23 22.18
CA ASP A 183 -5.73 -21.11 23.23
C ASP A 183 -6.00 -20.38 24.56
N GLY A 184 -5.66 -19.09 24.62
CA GLY A 184 -5.86 -18.20 25.76
C GLY A 184 -4.67 -18.16 26.72
N TYR A 185 -3.57 -18.85 26.42
CA TYR A 185 -2.32 -18.79 27.17
C TYR A 185 -1.22 -18.25 26.27
N CYS A 186 -0.44 -17.29 26.79
CA CYS A 186 0.78 -16.89 26.12
C CYS A 186 1.81 -18.03 26.21
N ASP A 187 2.19 -18.60 25.08
CA ASP A 187 3.12 -19.74 25.00
C ASP A 187 4.52 -19.35 24.54
N GLU A 188 4.76 -18.08 24.27
CA GLU A 188 6.09 -17.48 24.07
C GLU A 188 6.97 -17.59 25.32
N PRO A 189 8.27 -17.24 25.22
CA PRO A 189 9.20 -17.27 26.35
C PRO A 189 8.74 -16.49 27.60
N GLU A 190 7.88 -15.48 27.43
CA GLU A 190 7.25 -14.66 28.47
C GLU A 190 6.12 -15.39 29.22
N GLY A 191 5.63 -16.50 28.66
CA GLY A 191 4.60 -17.33 29.26
C GLY A 191 5.06 -18.77 29.47
N THR A 192 4.46 -19.75 28.77
CA THR A 192 4.79 -21.17 28.99
C THR A 192 6.11 -21.60 28.35
N GLY A 193 6.63 -20.83 27.38
CA GLY A 193 7.85 -21.13 26.64
C GLY A 193 7.75 -22.35 25.71
N LEU A 194 6.53 -22.72 25.32
CA LEU A 194 6.28 -23.78 24.34
C LEU A 194 6.50 -23.32 22.89
N CYS A 195 6.57 -22.00 22.68
CA CYS A 195 6.62 -21.35 21.39
C CYS A 195 7.77 -20.35 21.29
N ALA A 196 8.18 -20.06 20.05
CA ALA A 196 9.26 -19.13 19.77
C ALA A 196 8.79 -17.68 19.94
N GLU A 197 9.71 -16.76 20.22
CA GLU A 197 9.39 -15.33 20.30
C GLU A 197 8.61 -14.82 19.08
N GLY A 198 7.52 -14.09 19.32
CA GLY A 198 6.65 -13.52 18.28
C GLY A 198 5.78 -14.54 17.55
N SER A 199 5.70 -15.80 18.02
CA SER A 199 4.90 -16.86 17.40
C SER A 199 3.52 -17.12 18.02
N ASP A 200 3.24 -16.50 19.16
CA ASP A 200 1.92 -16.49 19.80
C ASP A 200 1.47 -15.07 20.13
N PRO A 201 1.44 -14.17 19.13
CA PRO A 201 1.06 -12.79 19.38
C PRO A 201 -0.42 -12.67 19.77
N ILE A 202 -1.28 -13.65 19.48
CA ILE A 202 -2.72 -13.55 19.76
C ILE A 202 -2.95 -13.60 21.27
N ASP A 203 -2.30 -14.52 21.98
CA ASP A 203 -2.42 -14.63 23.42
C ASP A 203 -1.37 -13.76 24.16
N CYS A 204 -0.21 -13.51 23.55
CA CYS A 204 0.82 -12.66 24.14
C CYS A 204 0.60 -11.15 23.91
N SER A 205 -0.16 -10.74 22.88
CA SER A 205 -0.58 -9.32 22.74
C SER A 205 -1.66 -8.91 23.75
N ALA A 206 -2.25 -9.89 24.45
CA ALA A 206 -3.13 -9.67 25.58
C ALA A 206 -2.37 -9.56 26.93
N GLN A 207 -1.05 -9.78 26.98
CA GLN A 207 -0.25 -9.50 28.17
C GLN A 207 -0.04 -7.99 28.38
N THR A 208 -1.10 -7.32 28.82
CA THR A 208 -0.95 -6.29 29.83
C THR A 208 -1.40 -6.80 31.20
N CYS A 209 -1.63 -8.11 31.38
CA CYS A 209 -1.92 -8.63 32.71
C CYS A 209 -0.61 -8.88 33.47
N GLN A 210 -0.62 -8.61 34.78
CA GLN A 210 0.52 -8.72 35.66
C GLN A 210 0.28 -9.85 36.66
N ALA A 211 1.33 -10.62 36.92
CA ALA A 211 1.39 -11.52 38.07
C ALA A 211 1.27 -10.73 39.39
N CYS A 212 0.90 -11.41 40.47
CA CYS A 212 0.54 -10.80 41.74
C CYS A 212 1.60 -9.80 42.22
N TYR A 213 2.88 -10.19 42.24
CA TYR A 213 3.94 -9.31 42.75
C TYR A 213 4.18 -8.08 41.89
N ASN A 214 4.15 -8.22 40.56
CA ASN A 214 4.32 -7.09 39.65
C ASN A 214 3.16 -6.09 39.81
N TYR A 215 1.94 -6.59 39.98
CA TYR A 215 0.76 -5.79 40.26
C TYR A 215 0.82 -5.08 41.62
N VAL A 216 1.42 -5.69 42.64
CA VAL A 216 1.69 -5.04 43.94
C VAL A 216 2.65 -3.87 43.80
N LEU A 217 3.66 -3.97 42.93
CA LEU A 217 4.68 -2.94 42.73
C LEU A 217 4.19 -1.79 41.86
N ASP A 218 3.49 -2.09 40.77
CA ASP A 218 2.99 -1.08 39.82
C ASP A 218 1.65 -1.50 39.19
N PRO A 219 0.52 -1.28 39.88
CA PRO A 219 -0.81 -1.60 39.37
C PRO A 219 -1.21 -0.72 38.16
N SER A 220 -0.41 0.27 37.78
CA SER A 220 -0.66 1.12 36.61
C SER A 220 -0.06 0.57 35.32
N ALA A 221 0.85 -0.40 35.42
CA ALA A 221 1.51 -1.01 34.27
C ALA A 221 0.71 -2.19 33.66
N GLY A 222 -0.48 -2.49 34.18
CA GLY A 222 -1.32 -3.55 33.62
C GLY A 222 -2.57 -3.89 34.42
N SER A 223 -3.40 -4.79 33.88
CA SER A 223 -4.45 -5.48 34.65
C SER A 223 -3.84 -6.60 35.50
N LEU A 224 -4.56 -7.16 36.47
CA LEU A 224 -4.09 -8.34 37.20
C LEU A 224 -4.51 -9.61 36.44
N CYS A 225 -3.62 -10.58 36.28
CA CYS A 225 -3.98 -11.84 35.63
C CYS A 225 -5.06 -12.60 36.43
N GLU A 226 -5.96 -13.32 35.75
CA GLU A 226 -7.07 -14.04 36.41
C GLU A 226 -6.53 -15.09 37.39
N THR A 227 -5.46 -15.80 37.02
CA THR A 227 -4.75 -16.76 37.87
C THR A 227 -4.19 -16.12 39.15
N SER A 228 -3.68 -14.90 39.04
CA SER A 228 -3.08 -14.11 40.12
C SER A 228 -4.10 -13.41 41.03
N THR A 229 -5.37 -13.35 40.60
CA THR A 229 -6.43 -12.60 41.30
C THR A 229 -6.65 -13.09 42.72
N SER A 230 -6.73 -14.41 42.92
CA SER A 230 -6.95 -14.99 44.25
C SER A 230 -5.76 -14.77 45.19
N THR A 231 -4.54 -14.85 44.66
CA THR A 231 -3.30 -14.62 45.40
C THR A 231 -3.18 -13.16 45.84
N TYR A 232 -3.46 -12.22 44.94
CA TYR A 232 -3.45 -10.80 45.23
C TYR A 232 -4.50 -10.39 46.26
N ILE A 233 -5.74 -10.88 46.15
CA ILE A 233 -6.80 -10.60 47.14
C ILE A 233 -6.39 -11.08 48.54
N THR A 234 -5.80 -12.27 48.63
CA THR A 234 -5.36 -12.84 49.91
C THR A 234 -4.22 -12.01 50.54
N PHE A 235 -3.31 -11.50 49.72
CA PHE A 235 -2.29 -10.55 50.16
C PHE A 235 -2.92 -9.23 50.63
N LEU A 236 -3.82 -8.67 49.82
CA LEU A 236 -4.50 -7.40 50.07
C LEU A 236 -5.29 -7.42 51.38
N ASP A 237 -6.05 -8.48 51.65
CA ASP A 237 -6.81 -8.66 52.89
C ASP A 237 -5.91 -8.62 54.13
N CYS A 238 -4.73 -9.25 54.06
CA CYS A 238 -3.78 -9.22 55.15
C CYS A 238 -3.20 -7.81 55.35
N ALA A 239 -2.75 -7.18 54.26
CA ALA A 239 -2.11 -5.87 54.30
C ALA A 239 -3.07 -4.78 54.82
N CYS A 240 -4.32 -4.76 54.32
CA CYS A 240 -5.33 -3.80 54.74
C CYS A 240 -5.73 -3.93 56.22
N VAL A 241 -5.70 -5.14 56.78
CA VAL A 241 -6.03 -5.35 58.21
C VAL A 241 -4.82 -5.10 59.11
N SER A 242 -3.65 -5.58 58.73
CA SER A 242 -2.48 -5.62 59.61
C SER A 242 -1.60 -4.37 59.50
N CYS A 243 -1.66 -3.67 58.37
CA CYS A 243 -0.78 -2.54 58.05
C CYS A 243 -1.54 -1.23 57.81
N ALA A 244 -2.81 -1.14 58.22
CA ALA A 244 -3.65 0.05 58.01
C ALA A 244 -2.94 1.36 58.37
N ASP A 245 -2.29 1.45 59.54
CA ASP A 245 -1.59 2.66 59.98
C ASP A 245 -0.36 3.02 59.12
N ALA A 246 0.30 2.01 58.53
CA ALA A 246 1.46 2.16 57.66
C ALA A 246 1.07 2.47 56.20
N CYS A 247 -0.15 2.10 55.79
CA CYS A 247 -0.67 2.25 54.43
C CYS A 247 -1.60 3.49 54.27
N ALA A 248 -2.13 4.05 55.38
CA ALA A 248 -3.10 5.14 55.40
C ALA A 248 -2.66 6.53 54.90
N THR A 249 -1.42 6.73 54.44
CA THR A 249 -0.93 8.06 54.00
C THR A 249 -1.22 8.33 52.51
N GLY A 250 -2.51 8.49 52.17
CA GLY A 250 -2.99 8.98 50.87
C GLY A 250 -3.02 7.92 49.76
N VAL A 251 -4.19 7.76 49.11
CA VAL A 251 -4.49 6.81 48.00
C VAL A 251 -3.87 5.42 48.23
N ASP A 252 -4.60 4.61 48.98
CA ASP A 252 -4.12 3.41 49.68
C ASP A 252 -4.03 2.17 48.77
N VAL A 253 -3.27 1.16 49.20
CA VAL A 253 -3.24 -0.21 48.65
C VAL A 253 -4.66 -0.82 48.60
N CYS A 254 -5.48 -0.48 49.59
CA CYS A 254 -6.89 -0.91 49.66
C CYS A 254 -7.81 -0.19 48.64
N ASP A 255 -7.32 0.87 48.01
CA ASP A 255 -8.00 1.68 46.98
C ASP A 255 -7.30 1.57 45.60
N ALA A 256 -6.51 0.51 45.37
CA ALA A 256 -5.85 0.18 44.09
C ALA A 256 -4.75 1.16 43.61
N TYR A 257 -3.88 1.61 44.52
CA TYR A 257 -2.68 2.41 44.20
C TYR A 257 -1.36 1.68 44.54
N PRO A 258 -0.22 2.14 43.98
CA PRO A 258 1.08 1.51 44.23
C PRO A 258 1.44 1.52 45.73
N ILE A 259 1.92 0.39 46.24
CA ILE A 259 2.27 0.25 47.66
C ILE A 259 3.43 1.19 48.04
N SER A 260 3.25 1.99 49.09
CA SER A 260 4.36 2.79 49.63
C SER A 260 5.45 1.86 50.21
N SER A 261 6.70 2.30 50.19
CA SER A 261 7.81 1.53 50.80
C SER A 261 7.59 1.24 52.29
N THR A 262 6.88 2.13 53.00
CA THR A 262 6.46 1.96 54.40
C THR A 262 5.44 0.84 54.54
N CYS A 263 4.41 0.83 53.68
CA CYS A 263 3.38 -0.21 53.66
C CYS A 263 3.97 -1.57 53.27
N LEU A 264 4.87 -1.61 52.28
CA LEU A 264 5.56 -2.84 51.87
C LEU A 264 6.43 -3.41 53.00
N SER A 265 7.14 -2.54 53.74
CA SER A 265 7.94 -2.97 54.89
C SER A 265 7.06 -3.58 56.00
N CYS A 266 5.90 -2.98 56.26
CA CYS A 266 4.93 -3.55 57.20
C CYS A 266 4.38 -4.89 56.71
N ALA A 267 4.01 -5.00 55.43
CA ALA A 267 3.50 -6.23 54.85
C ALA A 267 4.56 -7.36 54.86
N GLN A 268 5.83 -7.03 54.69
CA GLN A 268 6.93 -7.97 54.87
C GLN A 268 7.06 -8.48 56.31
N GLU A 269 6.72 -7.66 57.31
CA GLU A 269 6.78 -8.06 58.72
C GLU A 269 5.53 -8.85 59.15
N LEU A 270 4.33 -8.34 58.84
CA LEU A 270 3.07 -8.84 59.36
C LEU A 270 2.31 -9.77 58.41
N CYS A 271 2.59 -9.70 57.11
CA CYS A 271 1.92 -10.45 56.03
C CYS A 271 2.90 -11.27 55.18
N SER A 272 4.07 -11.62 55.73
CA SER A 272 5.14 -12.32 55.00
C SER A 272 4.67 -13.59 54.29
N SER A 273 3.77 -14.37 54.89
CA SER A 273 3.29 -15.61 54.27
C SER A 273 2.52 -15.36 52.97
N THR A 274 1.60 -14.40 52.95
CA THR A 274 0.77 -14.11 51.77
C THR A 274 1.55 -13.31 50.73
N LEU A 275 2.45 -12.43 51.18
CA LEU A 275 3.38 -11.72 50.30
C LEU A 275 4.36 -12.70 49.62
N ASN A 276 4.90 -13.69 50.32
CA ASN A 276 5.77 -14.70 49.72
C ASN A 276 5.04 -15.56 48.68
N THR A 277 3.76 -15.85 48.88
CA THR A 277 2.92 -16.52 47.87
C THR A 277 2.74 -15.62 46.64
N CYS A 278 2.51 -14.32 46.84
CA CYS A 278 2.42 -13.33 45.77
C CYS A 278 3.74 -13.15 45.00
N ILE A 279 4.90 -13.24 45.67
CA ILE A 279 6.24 -13.21 45.06
C ILE A 279 6.53 -14.46 44.23
N SER A 280 5.96 -15.61 44.60
CA SER A 280 6.14 -16.88 43.90
C SER A 280 5.15 -17.11 42.76
N ASP A 281 4.20 -16.20 42.59
CA ASP A 281 3.24 -16.13 41.49
C ASP A 281 3.87 -15.44 40.28
#